data_AF-A0A821U493-F1
#
_entry.id   AF-A0A821U493-F1
#
_cell.length_a   1.000
_cell.length_b   1.000
_cell.length_c   1.000
_cell.angle_alpha   90.00
_cell.angle_beta   90.00
_cell.angle_gamma   90.00
#
_symmetry.space_group_name_H-M   'P 1'
#
loop_
_entity.id
_entity.type
_entity.pdbx_description
1 polymer ?
#
loop_
_entity_poly.entity_id
_entity_poly.type
_entity_poly.pdbx_seq_one_letter_code
_entity_poly.pdbx_strand_id
1 'polypeptide(L)' 'TPVLTTNTCGTSYPGYFNGTLPSTVGASVTGTACFFTGTPCGYSLAPITAVNCSGYYIFYLLPVVNSNYRYCSTT' A
#
# COMPACT_ATOMS: atom_id res chain seq x y z
N THR A 1 6.52 8.28 7.26
CA THR A 1 5.31 7.74 6.62
C THR A 1 4.53 8.89 6.02
N PRO A 2 4.11 8.82 4.74
CA PRO A 2 3.26 9.85 4.17
C PRO A 2 1.94 9.90 4.93
N VAL A 3 1.47 11.11 5.24
CA VAL A 3 0.16 11.31 5.87
C VAL A 3 -0.89 11.22 4.76
N LEU A 4 -1.33 10.00 4.46
CA LEU A 4 -2.43 9.78 3.53
C LEU A 4 -3.76 10.16 4.20
N THR A 5 -4.53 11.00 3.51
CA THR A 5 -5.88 11.43 3.90
C THR A 5 -6.87 11.03 2.80
N THR A 6 -8.18 11.17 3.06
CA THR A 6 -9.21 10.91 2.04
C THR A 6 -9.04 11.79 0.80
N ASN A 7 -9.53 11.32 -0.34
CA ASN A 7 -9.55 12.08 -1.61
C ASN A 7 -8.16 12.44 -2.17
N THR A 8 -7.11 11.69 -1.79
CA THR A 8 -5.78 11.80 -2.40
C THR A 8 -5.57 10.70 -3.43
N CYS A 9 -4.59 10.89 -4.34
CA CYS A 9 -4.25 9.90 -5.36
C CYS A 9 -5.41 9.52 -6.32
N GLY A 10 -6.38 10.43 -6.50
CA GLY A 10 -7.53 10.23 -7.38
C GLY A 10 -8.50 9.16 -6.89
N THR A 11 -8.66 9.00 -5.57
CA THR A 11 -9.59 8.03 -4.97
C THR A 11 -10.12 8.53 -3.63
N SER A 12 -11.31 8.09 -3.23
CA SER A 12 -11.86 8.44 -1.90
C SER A 12 -11.07 7.81 -0.76
N TYR A 13 -10.66 6.55 -0.93
CA TYR A 13 -9.96 5.73 0.07
C TYR A 13 -8.60 5.25 -0.46
N PRO A 14 -7.55 6.05 -0.33
CA PRO A 14 -6.20 5.67 -0.74
C PRO A 14 -5.60 4.68 0.25
N GLY A 15 -4.82 3.71 -0.24
CA GLY A 15 -4.15 2.74 0.62
C GLY A 15 -2.67 2.54 0.32
N TYR A 16 -1.89 2.27 1.35
CA TYR A 16 -0.44 2.14 1.28
C TYR A 16 0.02 0.79 1.84
N PHE A 17 1.23 0.36 1.48
CA PHE A 17 1.88 -0.79 2.12
C PHE A 17 2.24 -0.40 3.56
N ASN A 18 1.61 -1.06 4.54
CA ASN A 18 1.89 -0.86 5.95
C ASN A 18 2.98 -1.82 6.43
N GLY A 19 4.22 -1.37 6.35
CA GLY A 19 5.39 -2.10 6.80
C GLY A 19 6.67 -1.50 6.24
N THR A 20 7.80 -2.04 6.67
CA THR A 20 9.12 -1.65 6.15
C THR A 20 9.40 -2.41 4.85
N LEU A 21 9.74 -1.68 3.79
CA LEU A 21 10.15 -2.29 2.52
C LEU A 21 11.50 -3.01 2.66
N PRO A 22 11.73 -4.11 1.94
CA PRO A 22 12.98 -4.85 2.04
C PRO A 22 14.15 -4.00 1.50
N SER A 23 15.26 -3.96 2.22
CA SER A 23 16.47 -3.23 1.82
C SER A 23 17.40 -4.05 0.92
N THR A 24 17.40 -5.38 1.09
CA THR A 24 18.21 -6.31 0.30
C THR A 24 17.54 -6.59 -1.05
N VAL A 25 18.27 -6.41 -2.15
CA VAL A 25 17.81 -6.77 -3.49
C VAL A 25 17.44 -8.25 -3.54
N GLY A 26 16.29 -8.57 -4.13
CA GLY A 26 15.73 -9.92 -4.20
C GLY A 26 14.98 -10.37 -2.95
N ALA A 27 15.11 -9.66 -1.82
CA ALA A 27 14.32 -9.97 -0.63
C ALA A 27 12.87 -9.50 -0.80
N SER A 28 11.97 -10.25 -0.19
CA SER A 28 10.53 -9.97 -0.16
C SER A 28 10.04 -9.83 1.27
N VAL A 29 9.04 -8.98 1.49
CA VAL A 29 8.28 -8.91 2.74
C VAL A 29 6.80 -9.00 2.43
N THR A 30 6.09 -9.82 3.20
CA THR A 30 4.64 -9.88 3.16
C THR A 30 4.09 -9.02 4.30
N GLY A 31 3.12 -8.18 3.97
CA GLY A 31 2.49 -7.27 4.91
C GLY A 31 1.03 -7.00 4.56
N THR A 32 0.55 -5.86 5.05
CA THR A 32 -0.85 -5.46 4.96
C THR A 32 -0.94 -4.14 4.21
N ALA A 33 -1.90 -4.02 3.29
CA ALA A 33 -2.32 -2.74 2.77
C ALA A 33 -3.21 -2.03 3.80
N CYS A 34 -2.91 -0.79 4.12
CA CYS A 34 -3.76 0.06 4.96
C CYS A 34 -4.43 1.13 4.11
N PHE A 35 -5.76 1.16 4.09
CA PHE A 35 -6.57 2.17 3.43
C PHE A 35 -7.10 3.20 4.42
N PHE A 36 -7.03 4.47 4.04
CA PHE A 36 -7.60 5.56 4.83
C PHE A 36 -9.10 5.69 4.56
N THR A 37 -9.93 5.48 5.57
CA THR A 37 -11.40 5.56 5.47
C THR A 37 -11.96 6.54 6.50
N GLY A 38 -11.42 7.76 6.52
CA GLY A 38 -11.72 8.77 7.55
C GLY A 38 -10.86 8.63 8.82
N THR A 39 -10.31 7.44 9.07
CA THR A 39 -9.28 7.18 10.08
C THR A 39 -8.05 6.53 9.45
N PRO A 40 -6.85 6.71 10.04
CA PRO A 40 -5.64 6.02 9.60
C PRO A 40 -5.83 4.50 9.64
N CYS A 41 -5.59 3.83 8.51
CA CYS A 41 -5.76 2.38 8.36
C CYS A 41 -7.14 1.84 8.81
N GLY A 42 -8.21 2.58 8.54
CA GLY A 42 -9.57 2.14 8.89
C GLY A 42 -10.04 0.90 8.12
N TYR A 43 -9.41 0.57 6.99
CA TYR A 43 -9.59 -0.70 6.30
C TYR A 43 -8.23 -1.32 5.95
N SER A 44 -8.12 -2.64 6.13
CA SER A 44 -6.88 -3.39 5.90
C SER A 44 -7.11 -4.53 4.92
N LEU A 45 -6.12 -4.78 4.06
CA LEU A 45 -6.16 -5.87 3.11
C LEU A 45 -4.83 -6.62 3.08
N ALA A 46 -4.87 -7.93 3.29
CA ALA A 46 -3.70 -8.80 3.37
C ALA A 46 -4.02 -10.19 2.79
N PRO A 47 -3.01 -10.94 2.31
CA PRO A 47 -1.60 -10.56 2.23
C PRO A 47 -1.30 -9.71 0.99
N ILE A 48 -0.39 -8.74 1.11
CA ILE A 48 0.30 -8.15 -0.04
C ILE A 48 1.82 -8.29 0.14
N THR A 49 2.55 -8.44 -0.96
CA THR A 49 4.01 -8.68 -0.90
C THR A 49 4.74 -7.58 -1.64
N ALA A 50 5.84 -7.09 -1.07
CA ALA A 50 6.77 -6.18 -1.71
C ALA A 50 8.12 -6.87 -1.93
N VAL A 51 8.71 -6.73 -3.12
CA VAL A 51 10.03 -7.28 -3.49
C VAL A 51 10.93 -6.15 -3.93
N ASN A 52 12.16 -6.12 -3.42
CA ASN A 52 13.18 -5.14 -3.84
C ASN A 52 13.85 -5.62 -5.13
N CYS A 53 13.77 -4.83 -6.21
CA CYS A 53 14.33 -5.16 -7.51
C CYS A 53 15.49 -4.23 -7.92
N SER A 54 16.18 -3.62 -6.94
CA SER A 54 17.26 -2.64 -7.15
C SER A 54 16.80 -1.35 -7.81
N GLY A 55 16.48 -0.34 -7.00
CA GLY A 55 16.02 0.97 -7.46
C GLY A 55 14.50 1.10 -7.64
N TYR A 56 13.75 0.01 -7.54
CA TYR A 56 12.29 0.00 -7.50
C TYR A 56 11.77 -1.23 -6.74
N TYR A 57 10.47 -1.22 -6.44
CA TYR A 57 9.77 -2.32 -5.78
C TYR A 57 8.67 -2.88 -6.67
N ILE A 58 8.54 -4.21 -6.69
CA ILE A 58 7.38 -4.88 -7.26
C ILE A 58 6.42 -5.22 -6.13
N PHE A 59 5.14 -4.90 -6.30
CA PHE A 59 4.10 -5.23 -5.36
C PHE A 59 3.13 -6.27 -5.93
N TYR A 60 2.89 -7.32 -5.17
CA TYR A 60 1.81 -8.28 -5.39
C TYR A 60 0.61 -7.83 -4.57
N LEU A 61 -0.33 -7.18 -5.25
CA LEU A 61 -1.50 -6.53 -4.65
C LEU A 61 -2.73 -7.42 -4.77
N LEU A 62 -3.65 -7.28 -3.82
CA LEU A 62 -4.96 -7.91 -3.88
C LEU A 62 -5.96 -6.99 -4.59
N PRO A 63 -7.00 -7.53 -5.24
CA PRO A 63 -8.10 -6.73 -5.74
C PRO A 63 -8.73 -5.91 -4.62
N VAL A 64 -8.96 -4.62 -4.89
CA VAL A 64 -9.67 -3.73 -3.98
C VAL A 64 -11.17 -4.04 -3.97
N VAL A 65 -11.84 -3.73 -2.86
CA VAL A 65 -13.26 -4.08 -2.65
C VAL A 65 -14.22 -3.37 -3.60
N ASN A 66 -13.92 -2.15 -4.01
CA ASN A 66 -14.69 -1.39 -5.00
C ASN A 66 -13.88 -0.21 -5.56
N SER A 67 -14.47 0.54 -6.49
CA SER A 67 -13.84 1.65 -7.21
C SER A 67 -13.41 2.84 -6.35
N ASN A 68 -13.90 2.96 -5.12
CA ASN A 68 -13.51 4.04 -4.21
C ASN A 68 -12.17 3.78 -3.50
N TYR A 69 -11.63 2.56 -3.58
CA TYR A 69 -10.37 2.16 -2.97
C TYR A 69 -9.30 2.04 -4.05
N ARG A 70 -8.15 2.68 -3.87
CA ARG A 70 -7.00 2.52 -4.77
C ARG A 70 -5.70 2.52 -3.99
N TYR A 71 -4.75 1.74 -4.45
CA TYR A 71 -3.38 1.78 -3.91
C TYR A 71 -2.72 3.10 -4.29
N CYS A 72 -2.08 3.72 -3.32
CA CYS A 72 -1.30 4.93 -3.45
C CYS A 72 0.06 4.76 -2.77
N SER A 73 1.11 4.99 -3.54
CA SER A 73 2.49 5.01 -3.08
C SER A 73 3.03 6.43 -3.25
N THR A 74 3.70 6.96 -2.24
CA THR A 74 4.57 8.12 -2.41
C THR A 74 5.96 7.61 -2.74
N THR A 75 6.48 7.99 -3.90
CA THR A 75 7.89 7.81 -4.28
C THR A 75 8.82 8.50 -3.29
#